data_AF-A0A433DC78-F1
#
_entry.id   AF-A0A433DC78-F1
#
_cell.length_a   1.000
_cell.length_b   1.000
_cell.length_c   1.000
_cell.angle_alpha   90.00
_cell.angle_beta   90.00
_cell.angle_gamma   90.00
#
_symmetry.space_group_name_H-M   'P 1'
#
loop_
_entity.id
_entity.type
_entity.pdbx_description
1 polymer ?
#
loop_
_entity_poly.entity_id
_entity_poly.type
_entity_poly.pdbx_seq_one_letter_code
_entity_poly.pdbx_strand_id
1 'polypeptide(L)'
;MGSLSLRFISSDIASFVRPDQTAEHKITNADFQRHFSHDPRQPKTDLVISAFAFGDVPTDAIRISLLESLWNQTGDVLVLIERGTPVGYKMIVKAREWVLQRENGKGGEEGGAHVVAPCPHDGPCPMLGVSNHDWCHFSQRVQRPEFLMKTKRSKINFEDARYSYVVLRRGKRPVAAMKDEASGAFS
;
A
#
# COMPACT_ATOMS: atom_id res chain seq x y z
N MET A 1 11.67 22.99 -3.41
CA MET A 1 10.70 22.94 -2.30
C MET A 1 9.52 22.09 -2.77
N GLY A 2 9.60 20.77 -2.58
CA GLY A 2 8.54 19.85 -3.00
C GLY A 2 7.45 19.80 -1.93
N SER A 3 6.24 20.21 -2.29
CA SER A 3 5.06 20.05 -1.43
C SER A 3 4.63 18.58 -1.48
N LEU A 4 4.80 17.85 -0.38
CA LEU A 4 4.25 16.51 -0.22
C LEU A 4 2.71 16.61 -0.23
N SER A 5 2.07 16.34 -1.36
CA SER A 5 0.62 16.27 -1.46
C SER A 5 0.17 14.84 -1.13
N LEU A 6 -0.16 14.58 0.13
CA LEU A 6 -0.78 13.32 0.53
C LEU A 6 -2.26 13.37 0.15
N ARG A 7 -2.66 12.58 -0.85
CA ARG A 7 -4.06 12.43 -1.24
C ARG A 7 -4.60 11.13 -0.65
N PHE A 8 -5.50 11.27 0.32
CA PHE A 8 -6.17 10.14 0.96
C PHE A 8 -7.52 9.90 0.29
N ILE A 9 -7.77 8.67 -0.17
CA ILE A 9 -9.09 8.22 -0.60
C ILE A 9 -9.58 7.27 0.49
N SER A 10 -10.22 7.82 1.51
CA SER A 10 -10.95 7.04 2.51
C SER A 10 -12.08 7.90 3.08
N SER A 11 -13.25 7.30 3.24
CA SER A 11 -14.43 7.90 3.85
C SER A 11 -14.27 8.14 5.36
N ASP A 12 -13.26 7.57 6.02
CA ASP A 12 -13.27 7.39 7.48
C ASP A 12 -11.97 7.79 8.21
N ILE A 13 -11.17 8.70 7.65
CA ILE A 13 -9.99 9.25 8.36
C ILE A 13 -10.37 10.39 9.34
N ALA A 14 -11.60 10.91 9.29
CA ALA A 14 -11.99 12.10 10.05
C ALA A 14 -12.20 11.89 11.57
N SER A 15 -12.13 10.67 12.11
CA SER A 15 -12.52 10.42 13.52
C SER A 15 -11.52 9.67 14.40
N PHE A 16 -10.29 9.41 13.95
CA PHE A 16 -9.26 8.76 14.78
C PHE A 16 -8.12 9.72 15.17
N VAL A 17 -8.47 10.81 15.84
CA VAL A 17 -7.50 11.66 16.55
C VAL A 17 -7.76 11.50 18.05
N ARG A 18 -6.90 10.73 18.73
CA ARG A 18 -6.87 10.70 20.20
C ARG A 18 -6.28 12.03 20.71
N PRO A 19 -6.84 12.63 21.76
CA PRO A 19 -6.25 13.80 22.41
C PRO A 19 -5.37 13.36 23.57
N ASP A 20 -4.21 12.74 23.30
CA ASP A 20 -3.13 12.67 24.29
C ASP A 20 -1.80 12.29 23.60
N GLN A 21 -0.81 13.16 23.81
CA GLN A 21 0.61 13.11 23.43
C GLN A 21 1.01 13.58 22.03
N THR A 22 1.57 14.80 22.04
CA THR A 22 2.39 15.51 21.03
C THR A 22 1.65 16.19 19.86
N ALA A 23 1.36 17.48 20.01
CA ALA A 23 1.36 18.39 18.85
C ALA A 23 2.76 18.32 18.22
N GLU A 24 2.94 18.17 16.90
CA GLU A 24 3.34 19.33 16.08
C GLU A 24 3.25 19.13 14.55
N HIS A 25 2.73 18.01 14.05
CA HIS A 25 2.56 17.82 12.60
C HIS A 25 1.08 17.87 12.19
N LYS A 26 0.46 19.04 12.37
CA LYS A 26 -0.86 19.29 11.77
C LYS A 26 -0.69 19.34 10.26
N ILE A 27 -1.41 18.50 9.53
CA ILE A 27 -1.53 18.60 8.08
C ILE A 27 -2.32 19.89 7.80
N THR A 28 -1.62 20.96 7.44
CA THR A 28 -2.25 22.27 7.21
C THR A 28 -2.84 22.41 5.81
N ASN A 29 -2.29 21.68 4.84
CA ASN A 29 -2.63 21.77 3.43
C ASN A 29 -3.21 20.43 2.93
N ALA A 30 -4.37 20.05 3.49
CA ALA A 30 -5.12 18.88 3.04
C ALA A 30 -6.19 19.30 2.03
N ASP A 31 -6.12 18.74 0.82
CA ASP A 31 -7.20 18.85 -0.17
C ASP A 31 -8.10 17.60 -0.05
N PHE A 32 -9.36 17.82 0.34
CA PHE A 32 -10.34 16.76 0.53
C PHE A 32 -11.23 16.64 -0.70
N GLN A 33 -11.01 15.59 -1.48
CA GLN A 33 -11.78 15.31 -2.68
C GLN A 33 -12.85 14.25 -2.41
N ARG A 34 -14.09 14.52 -2.83
CA ARG A 34 -15.21 13.57 -2.67
C ARG A 34 -15.15 12.41 -3.64
N HIS A 35 -14.59 12.65 -4.82
CA HIS A 35 -14.49 11.65 -5.88
C HIS A 35 -13.05 11.60 -6.37
N PHE A 36 -12.54 10.39 -6.58
CA PHE A 36 -11.27 10.20 -7.23
C PHE A 36 -11.49 10.04 -8.73
N SER A 37 -10.80 10.86 -9.51
CA SER A 37 -10.72 10.73 -10.96
C SER A 37 -9.32 11.15 -11.36
N HIS A 38 -8.62 10.30 -12.12
CA HIS A 38 -7.31 10.65 -12.63
C HIS A 38 -7.47 11.74 -13.70
N ASP A 39 -6.87 12.90 -13.46
CA ASP A 39 -6.76 13.98 -14.45
C ASP A 39 -5.32 14.01 -14.97
N PRO A 40 -5.06 13.69 -16.26
CA PRO A 40 -3.72 13.65 -16.82
C PRO A 40 -3.02 15.02 -16.83
N ARG A 41 -3.77 16.12 -16.63
CA ARG A 41 -3.21 17.47 -16.52
C ARG A 41 -2.66 17.78 -15.14
N GLN A 42 -3.06 17.00 -14.13
CA GLN A 42 -2.54 17.19 -12.78
C GLN A 42 -1.16 16.53 -12.65
N PRO A 43 -0.24 17.15 -11.88
CA PRO A 43 1.04 16.53 -11.60
C PRO A 43 0.84 15.20 -10.86
N LYS A 44 1.70 14.22 -11.17
CA LYS A 44 1.72 12.95 -10.45
C LYS A 44 2.14 13.16 -9.00
N THR A 45 1.70 12.27 -8.13
CA THR A 45 1.96 12.30 -6.70
C THR A 45 3.06 11.31 -6.36
N ASP A 46 4.10 11.75 -5.64
CA ASP A 46 5.25 10.90 -5.29
C ASP A 46 4.83 9.64 -4.51
N LEU A 47 3.83 9.76 -3.63
CA LEU A 47 3.30 8.66 -2.83
C LEU A 47 1.77 8.60 -2.92
N VAL A 48 1.25 7.49 -3.42
CA VAL A 48 -0.19 7.18 -3.43
C VAL A 48 -0.45 6.02 -2.47
N ILE A 49 -1.41 6.18 -1.57
CA ILE A 49 -1.80 5.14 -0.61
C ILE A 49 -3.29 4.86 -0.76
N SER A 50 -3.63 3.59 -1.01
CA SER A 50 -5.00 3.08 -0.90
C SER A 50 -5.05 2.09 0.26
N ALA A 51 -5.81 2.43 1.30
CA ALA A 51 -5.90 1.62 2.50
C ALA A 51 -7.35 1.21 2.77
N PHE A 52 -7.59 -0.11 2.76
CA PHE A 52 -8.86 -0.77 3.07
C PHE A 52 -10.05 -0.34 2.19
N ALA A 53 -9.78 0.07 0.94
CA ALA A 53 -10.78 0.62 0.01
C ALA A 53 -11.11 -0.28 -1.19
N PHE A 54 -10.23 -1.21 -1.58
CA PHE A 54 -10.46 -2.12 -2.72
C PHE A 54 -11.60 -3.10 -2.43
N GLY A 55 -11.76 -3.50 -1.17
CA GLY A 55 -12.86 -4.35 -0.71
C GLY A 55 -14.24 -3.75 -0.93
N ASP A 56 -14.35 -2.42 -0.89
CA ASP A 56 -15.63 -1.69 -0.97
C ASP A 56 -16.09 -1.47 -2.43
N VAL A 57 -15.17 -1.58 -3.39
CA VAL A 57 -15.50 -1.53 -4.81
C VAL A 57 -16.15 -2.85 -5.20
N PRO A 58 -17.34 -2.87 -5.83
CA PRO A 58 -18.14 -4.10 -5.93
C PRO A 58 -17.58 -5.14 -6.93
N THR A 59 -17.05 -4.70 -8.07
CA THR A 59 -16.67 -5.59 -9.18
C THR A 59 -15.17 -5.53 -9.48
N ASP A 60 -14.63 -6.65 -9.96
CA ASP A 60 -13.22 -6.74 -10.38
C ASP A 60 -12.89 -5.73 -11.49
N ALA A 61 -13.80 -5.51 -12.45
CA ALA A 61 -13.60 -4.55 -13.53
C ALA A 61 -13.40 -3.11 -13.00
N ILE A 62 -14.23 -2.68 -12.04
CA ILE A 62 -14.10 -1.34 -11.44
C ILE A 62 -12.84 -1.27 -10.58
N ARG A 63 -12.47 -2.34 -9.86
CA ARG A 63 -11.21 -2.39 -9.09
C ARG A 63 -9.98 -2.21 -9.98
N ILE A 64 -9.98 -2.82 -11.17
CA ILE A 64 -8.90 -2.65 -12.15
C ILE A 64 -8.85 -1.22 -12.69
N SER A 65 -10.00 -0.61 -13.00
CA SER A 65 -10.06 0.80 -13.43
C SER A 65 -9.59 1.77 -12.35
N LEU A 66 -9.94 1.49 -11.08
CA LEU A 66 -9.44 2.23 -9.92
C LEU A 66 -7.92 2.08 -9.79
N LEU A 67 -7.41 0.85 -9.84
CA LEU A 67 -5.98 0.56 -9.78
C LEU A 67 -5.21 1.28 -10.90
N GLU A 68 -5.76 1.29 -12.11
CA GLU A 68 -5.19 2.02 -13.23
C GLU A 68 -5.11 3.52 -12.95
N SER A 69 -6.20 4.10 -12.46
CA SER A 69 -6.25 5.53 -12.11
C SER A 69 -5.25 5.88 -11.01
N LEU A 70 -5.16 5.04 -9.96
CA LEU A 70 -4.19 5.20 -8.87
C LEU A 70 -2.75 5.12 -9.38
N TRP A 71 -2.45 4.11 -10.21
CA TRP A 71 -1.12 3.93 -10.76
C TRP A 71 -0.73 5.06 -11.70
N ASN A 72 -1.63 5.53 -12.57
CA ASN A 72 -1.37 6.66 -13.48
C ASN A 72 -1.12 7.97 -12.71
N GLN A 73 -1.77 8.16 -11.56
CA GLN A 73 -1.51 9.28 -10.65
C GLN A 73 -0.20 9.13 -9.85
N THR A 74 0.35 7.92 -9.74
CA THR A 74 1.56 7.65 -8.96
C THR A 74 2.82 8.10 -9.71
N GLY A 75 3.63 8.93 -9.07
CA GLY A 75 4.92 9.44 -9.55
C GLY A 75 6.09 8.53 -9.18
N ASP A 76 6.13 8.04 -7.93
CA ASP A 76 7.20 7.14 -7.46
C ASP A 76 6.64 5.84 -6.85
N VAL A 77 5.89 5.94 -5.74
CA VAL A 77 5.47 4.78 -4.92
C VAL A 77 3.96 4.67 -4.79
N LEU A 78 3.44 3.46 -5.02
CA LEU A 78 2.05 3.06 -4.74
C LEU A 78 2.04 2.06 -3.58
N VAL A 79 1.26 2.36 -2.54
CA VAL A 79 1.01 1.47 -1.39
C VAL A 79 -0.45 1.04 -1.42
N LEU A 80 -0.68 -0.27 -1.49
CA LEU A 80 -2.01 -0.85 -1.36
C LEU A 80 -2.06 -1.67 -0.07
N ILE A 81 -3.08 -1.41 0.75
CA ILE A 81 -3.32 -2.12 2.01
C ILE A 81 -4.76 -2.61 2.00
N GLU A 82 -4.96 -3.86 2.34
CA GLU A 82 -6.28 -4.47 2.45
C GLU A 82 -6.43 -5.30 3.71
N ARG A 83 -7.68 -5.63 4.04
CA ARG A 83 -8.00 -6.51 5.18
C ARG A 83 -7.31 -7.85 4.99
N GLY A 84 -6.69 -8.36 6.06
CA GLY A 84 -5.91 -9.60 6.06
C GLY A 84 -6.79 -10.84 6.06
N THR A 85 -7.61 -10.96 5.03
CA THR A 85 -8.53 -12.06 4.73
C THR A 85 -8.10 -12.74 3.44
N PRO A 86 -8.54 -13.99 3.17
CA PRO A 86 -8.27 -14.64 1.90
C PRO A 86 -8.72 -13.81 0.67
N VAL A 87 -9.81 -13.05 0.81
CA VAL A 87 -10.34 -12.18 -0.24
C VAL A 87 -9.44 -10.95 -0.46
N GLY A 88 -9.10 -10.24 0.62
CA GLY A 88 -8.22 -9.07 0.55
C GLY A 88 -6.82 -9.41 0.03
N TYR A 89 -6.27 -10.55 0.45
CA TYR A 89 -5.03 -11.09 -0.11
C TYR A 89 -5.09 -11.28 -1.64
N LYS A 90 -6.16 -11.92 -2.14
CA LYS A 90 -6.35 -12.13 -3.59
C LYS A 90 -6.45 -10.81 -4.35
N MET A 91 -7.05 -9.77 -3.77
CA MET A 91 -7.09 -8.43 -4.37
C MET A 91 -5.69 -7.82 -4.49
N ILE A 92 -4.88 -7.90 -3.43
CA ILE A 92 -3.50 -7.40 -3.41
C ILE A 92 -2.63 -8.13 -4.44
N VAL A 93 -2.74 -9.46 -4.54
CA VAL A 93 -1.97 -10.25 -5.52
C VAL A 93 -2.38 -9.89 -6.95
N LYS A 94 -3.68 -9.81 -7.25
CA LYS A 94 -4.17 -9.38 -8.58
C LYS A 94 -3.67 -7.99 -8.94
N ALA A 95 -3.69 -7.05 -7.99
CA ALA A 95 -3.22 -5.69 -8.22
C ALA A 95 -1.71 -5.64 -8.49
N ARG A 96 -0.92 -6.39 -7.71
CA ARG A 96 0.52 -6.58 -7.91
C ARG A 96 0.83 -7.12 -9.31
N GLU A 97 0.16 -8.20 -9.70
CA GLU A 97 0.36 -8.83 -11.00
C GLU A 97 0.01 -7.88 -12.15
N TRP A 98 -1.12 -7.18 -12.04
CA TRP A 98 -1.56 -6.22 -13.05
C TRP A 98 -0.54 -5.09 -13.28
N VAL A 99 -0.02 -4.48 -12.21
CA VAL A 99 0.98 -3.39 -12.34
C VAL A 99 2.27 -3.91 -12.97
N LEU A 100 2.80 -5.03 -12.49
CA LEU A 100 4.06 -5.59 -12.99
C LEU A 100 3.95 -6.02 -14.45
N GLN A 101 2.85 -6.67 -14.85
CA GLN A 101 2.62 -7.07 -16.24
C GLN A 101 2.46 -5.86 -17.16
N ARG A 102 1.69 -4.85 -16.75
CA ARG A 102 1.47 -3.62 -17.53
C ARG A 102 2.75 -2.86 -17.79
N GLU A 103 3.64 -2.74 -16.81
CA GLU A 103 4.83 -1.90 -16.93
C GLU A 103 6.03 -2.66 -17.49
N ASN A 104 6.21 -3.95 -17.16
CA ASN A 104 7.34 -4.73 -17.69
C ASN A 104 7.16 -5.10 -19.18
N GLY A 105 5.93 -5.01 -19.72
CA GLY A 105 5.68 -5.14 -21.15
C GLY A 105 6.04 -3.89 -21.99
N LYS A 106 6.32 -2.74 -21.36
CA LYS A 106 6.48 -1.45 -22.07
C LYS A 106 7.89 -1.15 -22.60
N GLY A 107 8.90 -1.98 -22.30
CA GLY A 107 10.26 -1.90 -22.87
C GLY A 107 10.90 -0.50 -22.89
N GLY A 108 11.77 -0.16 -21.94
CA GLY A 108 12.52 1.11 -21.95
C GLY A 108 13.34 1.34 -20.68
N GLU A 109 14.20 2.37 -20.67
CA GLU A 109 14.99 2.73 -19.49
C GLU A 109 14.16 3.40 -18.38
N GLU A 110 13.09 4.11 -18.76
CA GLU A 110 12.10 4.70 -17.86
C GLU A 110 10.85 3.82 -17.64
N GLY A 111 10.81 2.67 -18.31
CA GLY A 111 9.73 1.69 -18.21
C GLY A 111 9.98 0.68 -17.08
N GLY A 112 8.89 0.24 -16.45
CA GLY A 112 8.92 -0.85 -15.47
C GLY A 112 8.36 -0.49 -14.11
N ALA A 113 8.14 -1.53 -13.32
CA ALA A 113 7.77 -1.43 -11.91
C ALA A 113 8.38 -2.61 -11.15
N HIS A 114 8.65 -2.40 -9.87
CA HIS A 114 9.13 -3.45 -8.98
C HIS A 114 8.47 -3.38 -7.61
N VAL A 115 8.45 -4.52 -6.93
CA VAL A 115 7.94 -4.67 -5.58
C VAL A 115 9.01 -4.27 -4.59
N VAL A 116 8.73 -3.27 -3.76
CA VAL A 116 9.58 -2.87 -2.64
C VAL A 116 9.30 -3.75 -1.42
N ALA A 117 8.03 -4.06 -1.16
CA ALA A 117 7.60 -4.90 -0.05
C ALA A 117 6.20 -5.49 -0.32
N PRO A 118 5.80 -6.58 0.35
CA PRO A 118 6.61 -7.44 1.22
C PRO A 118 7.45 -8.46 0.46
N CYS A 119 7.10 -8.77 -0.80
CA CYS A 119 7.79 -9.79 -1.57
C CYS A 119 9.18 -9.30 -2.00
N PRO A 120 10.25 -10.10 -1.81
CA PRO A 120 11.60 -9.75 -2.24
C PRO A 120 11.82 -9.92 -3.75
N HIS A 121 10.80 -10.35 -4.49
CA HIS A 121 10.86 -10.67 -5.92
C HIS A 121 9.67 -10.07 -6.68
N ASP A 122 9.84 -9.96 -8.00
CA ASP A 122 8.82 -9.47 -8.94
C ASP A 122 8.07 -10.60 -9.67
N GLY A 123 8.51 -11.86 -9.52
CA GLY A 123 7.85 -13.04 -10.12
C GLY A 123 6.47 -13.38 -9.52
N PRO A 124 5.77 -14.42 -10.01
CA PRO A 124 4.47 -14.85 -9.47
C PRO A 124 4.50 -15.08 -7.96
N CYS A 125 3.40 -14.78 -7.26
CA CYS A 125 3.33 -14.97 -5.81
C CYS A 125 3.39 -16.46 -5.46
N PRO A 126 4.37 -16.93 -4.67
CA PRO A 126 4.52 -18.35 -4.36
C PRO A 126 3.38 -18.88 -3.49
N MET A 127 2.66 -18.02 -2.77
CA MET A 127 1.52 -18.41 -1.95
C MET A 127 0.20 -18.46 -2.73
N LEU A 128 0.17 -18.01 -3.98
CA LEU A 128 -1.06 -18.04 -4.77
C LEU A 128 -1.33 -19.49 -5.22
N GLY A 129 -2.46 -20.05 -4.80
CA GLY A 129 -2.91 -21.39 -5.23
C GLY A 129 -2.31 -22.58 -4.46
N VAL A 130 -1.46 -22.35 -3.46
CA VAL A 130 -0.87 -23.42 -2.64
C VAL A 130 -1.88 -24.05 -1.67
N SER A 131 -2.70 -23.21 -1.02
CA SER A 131 -3.70 -23.62 -0.04
C SER A 131 -4.87 -22.65 -0.10
N ASN A 132 -6.10 -23.16 0.08
CA ASN A 132 -7.27 -22.31 0.25
C ASN A 132 -7.39 -21.73 1.67
N HIS A 133 -6.61 -22.25 2.62
CA HIS A 133 -6.64 -21.88 4.03
C HIS A 133 -5.48 -20.97 4.44
N ASP A 134 -4.43 -20.89 3.63
CA ASP A 134 -3.26 -20.03 3.89
C ASP A 134 -3.23 -18.85 2.93
N TRP A 135 -2.98 -17.66 3.46
CA TRP A 135 -2.85 -16.43 2.68
C TRP A 135 -1.79 -15.51 3.28
N CYS A 136 -1.10 -14.75 2.42
CA CYS A 136 -0.04 -13.85 2.87
C CYS A 136 -0.65 -12.66 3.60
N HIS A 137 -0.47 -12.61 4.92
CA HIS A 137 -0.95 -11.52 5.76
C HIS A 137 0.02 -11.25 6.91
N PHE A 138 -0.12 -10.06 7.45
CA PHE A 138 0.59 -9.57 8.61
C PHE A 138 -0.41 -9.25 9.70
N SER A 139 0.05 -9.17 10.94
CA SER A 139 -0.78 -8.90 12.10
C SER A 139 -0.13 -7.79 12.92
N GLN A 140 -0.86 -6.68 13.11
CA GLN A 140 -0.44 -5.60 13.98
C GLN A 140 -1.30 -5.59 15.23
N ARG A 141 -0.67 -5.61 16.39
CA ARG A 141 -1.37 -5.38 17.65
C ARG A 141 -1.72 -3.89 17.76
N VAL A 142 -3.01 -3.58 17.83
CA VAL A 142 -3.53 -2.22 18.00
C VAL A 142 -4.24 -2.12 19.34
N GLN A 143 -4.13 -0.97 19.99
CA GLN A 143 -4.79 -0.72 21.25
C GLN A 143 -6.28 -0.48 21.01
N ARG A 144 -7.12 -1.31 21.64
CA ARG A 144 -8.58 -1.14 21.64
C ARG A 144 -8.94 0.06 22.53
N PRO A 145 -9.59 1.11 21.97
CA PRO A 145 -10.12 2.20 22.77
C PRO A 145 -11.12 1.71 23.83
N GLU A 146 -11.22 2.42 24.95
CA GLU A 146 -12.08 2.05 26.08
C GLU A 146 -13.57 1.91 25.66
N PHE A 147 -14.05 2.81 24.79
CA PHE A 147 -15.44 2.73 24.30
C PHE A 147 -15.72 1.43 23.55
N LEU A 148 -14.77 0.93 22.74
CA LEU A 148 -14.90 -0.36 22.05
C LEU A 148 -14.82 -1.53 23.01
N MET A 149 -14.02 -1.43 24.08
CA MET A 149 -13.97 -2.46 25.13
C MET A 149 -15.34 -2.61 25.81
N LYS A 150 -15.98 -1.49 26.17
CA LYS A 150 -17.31 -1.46 26.79
C LYS A 150 -18.38 -2.05 25.87
N THR A 151 -18.44 -1.60 24.61
CA THR A 151 -19.47 -2.06 23.65
C THR A 151 -19.28 -3.52 23.26
N LYS A 152 -18.04 -3.98 23.05
CA LYS A 152 -17.75 -5.38 22.68
C LYS A 152 -17.61 -6.31 23.90
N ARG A 153 -17.85 -5.81 25.11
CA ARG A 153 -17.67 -6.54 26.39
C ARG A 153 -16.30 -7.24 26.48
N SER A 154 -15.27 -6.63 25.92
CA SER A 154 -13.94 -7.21 25.88
C SER A 154 -13.14 -6.82 27.12
N LYS A 155 -12.53 -7.82 27.77
CA LYS A 155 -11.63 -7.63 28.91
C LYS A 155 -10.20 -7.26 28.49
N ILE A 156 -9.89 -7.36 27.20
CA ILE A 156 -8.56 -7.16 26.63
C ILE A 156 -8.52 -5.82 25.90
N ASN A 157 -7.51 -5.01 26.22
CA ASN A 157 -7.30 -3.66 25.69
C ASN A 157 -6.54 -3.61 24.36
N PHE A 158 -6.37 -4.76 23.71
CA PHE A 158 -5.71 -4.87 22.41
C PHE A 158 -6.49 -5.79 21.47
N GLU A 159 -6.23 -5.62 20.18
CA GLU A 159 -6.64 -6.54 19.13
C GLU A 159 -5.55 -6.70 18.09
N ASP A 160 -5.44 -7.90 17.54
CA ASP A 160 -4.47 -8.21 16.51
C ASP A 160 -5.16 -8.03 15.15
N ALA A 161 -4.95 -6.86 14.54
CA ALA A 161 -5.52 -6.48 13.26
C ALA A 161 -4.70 -7.09 12.11
N ARG A 162 -5.33 -7.96 11.34
CA ARG A 162 -4.71 -8.61 10.18
C ARG A 162 -4.86 -7.76 8.93
N TYR A 163 -3.78 -7.64 8.15
CA TYR A 163 -3.76 -6.92 6.88
C TYR A 163 -2.85 -7.59 5.85
N SER A 164 -3.14 -7.37 4.57
CA SER A 164 -2.28 -7.73 3.45
C SER A 164 -1.91 -6.45 2.72
N TYR A 165 -0.67 -6.32 2.25
CA TYR A 165 -0.23 -5.11 1.59
C TYR A 165 0.77 -5.39 0.47
N VAL A 166 0.94 -4.42 -0.42
CA VAL A 166 2.03 -4.37 -1.39
C VAL A 166 2.50 -2.93 -1.57
N VAL A 167 3.81 -2.75 -1.70
CA VAL A 167 4.46 -1.49 -2.03
C VAL A 167 5.12 -1.68 -3.39
N LEU A 168 4.67 -0.90 -4.36
CA LEU A 168 5.14 -0.92 -5.74
C LEU A 168 5.83 0.40 -6.04
N ARG A 169 6.97 0.34 -6.71
CA ARG A 169 7.74 1.51 -7.11
C ARG A 169 7.93 1.54 -8.62
N ARG A 170 7.86 2.73 -9.21
CA ARG A 170 8.15 2.92 -10.64
C ARG A 170 9.63 2.72 -10.95
N GLY A 171 9.89 2.29 -12.18
CA GLY A 171 11.24 2.11 -12.70
C GLY A 171 11.87 0.77 -12.31
N LYS A 172 13.13 0.61 -12.74
CA LYS A 172 13.91 -0.61 -12.54
C LYS A 172 14.22 -0.83 -11.06
N ARG A 173 14.25 -2.11 -10.66
CA ARG A 173 14.70 -2.50 -9.32
C ARG A 173 16.14 -2.01 -9.11
N PRO A 174 16.45 -1.28 -8.02
CA PRO A 174 17.82 -0.89 -7.71
C PRO A 174 18.71 -2.13 -7.59
N VAL A 175 19.85 -2.13 -8.28
CA VAL A 175 20.88 -3.14 -8.08
C VAL A 175 21.60 -2.78 -6.79
N ALA A 176 21.75 -3.74 -5.87
CA ALA A 176 22.58 -3.51 -4.69
C ALA A 176 23.97 -3.12 -5.16
N ALA A 177 24.46 -1.94 -4.77
CA ALA A 177 25.84 -1.57 -5.00
C ALA A 177 26.71 -2.57 -4.23
N MET A 178 27.40 -3.48 -4.94
CA MET A 178 28.50 -4.21 -4.34
C MET A 178 29.52 -3.15 -3.91
N LYS A 179 29.60 -2.91 -2.60
CA LYS A 179 30.78 -2.24 -2.04
C LYS A 179 31.91 -3.23 -2.18
N ASP A 180 32.89 -2.90 -3.01
CA ASP A 180 34.18 -3.59 -3.05
C ASP A 180 34.91 -3.35 -1.72
N GLU A 181 34.51 -4.03 -0.65
CA GLU A 181 35.33 -4.18 0.55
C GLU A 181 36.30 -5.36 0.34
N ALA A 182 37.20 -5.18 -0.62
CA ALA A 182 38.36 -6.04 -0.81
C ALA A 182 39.62 -5.24 -0.51
N SER A 183 40.10 -5.31 0.73
CA SER A 183 41.53 -5.34 1.16
C SER A 183 41.70 -4.87 2.60
N GLY A 184 41.24 -5.70 3.53
CA GLY A 184 41.64 -5.63 4.94
C GLY A 184 42.03 -7.03 5.40
N ALA A 185 43.13 -7.56 4.85
CA ALA A 185 43.69 -8.82 5.30
C ALA A 185 44.03 -8.71 6.79
N PHE A 186 43.32 -9.47 7.61
CA PHE A 186 43.74 -9.78 8.97
C PHE A 186 45.03 -10.61 8.84
N SER A 187 46.17 -9.97 9.09
CA SER A 187 47.46 -10.61 9.34
C SER A 187 47.67 -10.73 10.84
#